data_AF-A0A7V9RGS4-F1
#
_entry.id   AF-A0A7V9RGS4-F1
#
_cell.length_a   1.000
_cell.length_b   1.000
_cell.length_c   1.000
_cell.angle_alpha   90.00
_cell.angle_beta   90.00
_cell.angle_gamma   90.00
#
_symmetry.space_group_name_H-M   'P 1'
#
loop_
_entity.id
_entity.type
_entity.pdbx_description
1 polymer ?
#
loop_
_entity_poly.entity_id
_entity_poly.type
_entity_poly.pdbx_seq_one_letter_code
_entity_poly.pdbx_strand_id
1 'polypeptide(L)'
;MSDDDLPAPRNTHFDRDKARRAARHPDRPGEHCKAEPARYRPVIDHGKCEGKSDCIAVCPYDVFEVRKIEDADWRPLSVMQKIKVFAHRKQTAYAVRADACKACGLCVVACPEKAVTLVPARKPL
;
A
#
# COMPACT_ATOMS: atom_id res chain seq x y z
N MET A 1 -3.96 21.59 -4.36
CA MET A 1 -3.02 20.48 -4.37
C MET A 1 -2.93 19.98 -5.78
N SER A 2 -1.98 20.53 -6.54
CA SER A 2 -1.51 19.96 -7.80
C SER A 2 -0.78 18.63 -7.53
N ASP A 3 -0.43 17.88 -8.57
CA ASP A 3 0.34 16.62 -8.41
C ASP A 3 1.74 16.83 -7.80
N ASP A 4 2.16 18.08 -7.64
CA ASP A 4 3.39 18.48 -6.95
C ASP A 4 3.20 18.72 -5.44
N ASP A 5 1.97 18.97 -5.00
CA ASP A 5 1.61 19.24 -3.60
C ASP A 5 1.31 17.93 -2.85
N LEU A 6 2.36 17.17 -2.55
CA LEU A 6 2.24 16.03 -1.64
C LEU A 6 2.25 16.50 -0.17
N PRO A 7 1.43 15.90 0.71
CA PRO A 7 1.43 16.23 2.13
C PRO A 7 2.79 15.88 2.78
N ALA A 8 3.10 16.55 3.90
CA ALA A 8 4.30 16.25 4.67
C ALA A 8 4.28 14.78 5.15
N PRO A 9 5.37 14.02 4.95
CA PRO A 9 5.39 12.61 5.29
C PRO A 9 5.45 12.38 6.79
N ARG A 10 4.80 11.30 7.25
CA ARG A 10 4.79 10.83 8.63
C ARG A 10 5.78 9.68 8.91
N ASN A 11 6.64 9.35 7.94
CA ASN A 11 7.76 8.41 8.13
C ASN A 11 9.04 8.92 7.47
N THR A 12 10.16 8.35 7.89
CA THR A 12 11.50 8.65 7.39
C THR A 12 11.85 7.89 6.09
N HIS A 13 11.05 6.90 5.72
CA HIS A 13 11.24 6.08 4.52
C HIS A 13 10.60 6.69 3.25
N PHE A 14 9.93 7.84 3.39
CA PHE A 14 9.23 8.49 2.30
C PHE A 14 10.19 9.05 1.24
N ASP A 15 10.03 8.57 0.01
CA ASP A 15 10.73 9.03 -1.18
C ASP A 15 9.84 10.03 -1.93
N ARG A 16 10.20 11.32 -1.84
CA ARG A 16 9.45 12.42 -2.47
C ARG A 16 9.35 12.28 -3.98
N ASP A 17 10.42 11.86 -4.66
CA ASP A 17 10.43 11.82 -6.12
C ASP A 17 9.61 10.64 -6.64
N LYS A 18 9.70 9.49 -5.96
CA LYS A 18 8.84 8.34 -6.25
C LYS A 18 7.38 8.64 -5.99
N ALA A 19 7.06 9.29 -4.87
CA ALA A 19 5.70 9.69 -4.56
C ALA A 19 5.16 10.69 -5.61
N ARG A 20 5.98 11.63 -6.11
CA ARG A 20 5.60 12.54 -7.20
C ARG A 20 5.36 11.82 -8.53
N ARG A 21 6.19 10.85 -8.89
CA ARG A 21 5.94 10.01 -10.08
C ARG A 21 4.62 9.24 -9.96
N ALA A 22 4.37 8.65 -8.79
CA ALA A 22 3.10 7.98 -8.51
C ALA A 22 1.92 8.96 -8.51
N ALA A 23 2.13 10.21 -8.08
CA ALA A 23 1.09 11.23 -8.06
C ALA A 23 0.61 11.61 -9.46
N ARG A 24 1.54 11.67 -10.42
CA ARG A 24 1.29 11.97 -11.84
C ARG A 24 0.82 10.77 -12.68
N HIS A 25 0.65 9.58 -12.09
CA HIS A 25 0.24 8.40 -12.85
C HIS A 25 -1.20 8.58 -13.36
N PRO A 26 -1.47 8.39 -14.68
CA PRO A 26 -2.78 8.68 -15.26
C PRO A 26 -3.91 7.83 -14.65
N ASP A 27 -3.59 6.58 -14.29
CA ASP A 27 -4.56 5.64 -13.68
C ASP A 27 -4.53 5.65 -12.14
N ARG A 28 -4.05 6.72 -11.50
CA ARG A 28 -4.00 6.81 -10.03
C ARG A 28 -5.43 6.80 -9.45
N PRO A 29 -5.80 5.80 -8.62
CA PRO A 29 -7.15 5.72 -8.06
C PRO A 29 -7.27 6.53 -6.76
N GLY A 30 -8.48 6.54 -6.18
CA GLY A 30 -8.75 7.15 -4.88
C GLY A 30 -9.07 8.64 -4.96
N GLU A 31 -8.89 9.34 -3.84
CA GLU A 31 -9.27 10.75 -3.69
C GLU A 31 -8.03 11.66 -3.55
N HIS A 32 -6.90 11.28 -4.16
CA HIS A 32 -5.70 12.11 -4.24
C HIS A 32 -5.25 12.71 -2.89
N CYS A 33 -5.30 11.89 -1.84
CA CYS A 33 -4.94 12.23 -0.45
C CYS A 33 -5.92 13.17 0.27
N LYS A 34 -7.13 13.36 -0.27
CA LYS A 34 -8.14 14.29 0.26
C LYS A 34 -9.32 13.61 0.96
N ALA A 35 -9.40 12.28 0.95
CA ALA A 35 -10.46 11.58 1.66
C ALA A 35 -10.38 11.85 3.16
N GLU A 36 -11.51 11.81 3.86
CA GLU A 36 -11.49 11.72 5.32
C GLU A 36 -10.79 10.42 5.76
N PRO A 37 -10.06 10.42 6.91
CA PRO A 37 -9.46 9.21 7.43
C PRO A 37 -10.53 8.14 7.67
N ALA A 38 -10.13 6.88 7.61
CA ALA A 38 -11.01 5.72 7.83
C ALA A 38 -12.22 5.64 6.88
N ARG A 39 -12.28 6.41 5.78
CA ARG A 39 -13.27 6.24 4.70
C ARG A 39 -12.88 5.11 3.75
N TYR A 40 -11.58 4.91 3.56
CA TYR A 40 -10.99 3.86 2.73
C TYR A 40 -9.90 3.12 3.51
N ARG A 41 -9.60 1.90 3.07
CA ARG A 41 -8.42 1.16 3.52
C ARG A 41 -7.74 0.48 2.34
N PRO A 42 -6.41 0.33 2.36
CA PRO A 42 -5.74 -0.54 1.41
C PRO A 42 -5.96 -2.01 1.77
N VAL A 43 -6.12 -2.84 0.75
CA VAL A 43 -6.11 -4.30 0.83
C VAL A 43 -4.89 -4.79 0.08
N ILE A 44 -4.13 -5.70 0.71
CA ILE A 44 -2.93 -6.29 0.13
C ILE A 44 -3.25 -7.73 -0.27
N ASP A 45 -2.99 -8.09 -1.52
CA ASP A 45 -2.97 -9.46 -2.00
C ASP A 45 -1.62 -10.08 -1.62
N HIS A 46 -1.60 -10.84 -0.52
CA HIS A 46 -0.38 -11.49 -0.01
C HIS A 46 0.18 -12.56 -0.94
N GLY A 47 -0.60 -13.08 -1.89
CA GLY A 47 -0.11 -14.00 -2.92
C GLY A 47 0.60 -13.30 -4.08
N LYS A 48 0.44 -11.99 -4.22
CA LYS A 48 1.14 -11.16 -5.21
C LYS A 48 2.25 -10.31 -4.62
N CYS A 49 2.09 -9.84 -3.39
CA CYS A 49 3.03 -8.93 -2.75
C CYS A 49 4.40 -9.59 -2.53
N GLU A 50 5.47 -8.91 -2.94
CA GLU A 50 6.87 -9.38 -2.82
C GLU A 50 7.69 -8.60 -1.77
N GLY A 51 7.05 -7.77 -0.94
CA GLY A 51 7.74 -7.04 0.13
C GLY A 51 8.75 -5.99 -0.35
N LYS A 52 8.59 -5.45 -1.57
CA LYS A 52 9.49 -4.43 -2.14
C LYS A 52 9.42 -3.04 -1.47
N SER A 53 8.49 -2.85 -0.54
CA SER A 53 8.36 -1.62 0.27
C SER A 53 8.04 -0.33 -0.49
N ASP A 54 7.63 -0.40 -1.77
CA ASP A 54 7.17 0.77 -2.53
C ASP A 54 6.00 1.49 -1.84
N CYS A 55 5.10 0.74 -1.21
CA CYS A 55 3.96 1.29 -0.48
C CYS A 55 4.38 2.15 0.73
N ILE A 56 5.44 1.77 1.44
CA ILE A 56 6.03 2.55 2.53
C ILE A 56 6.65 3.83 1.96
N ALA A 57 7.44 3.68 0.90
CA ALA A 57 8.17 4.79 0.28
C ALA A 57 7.26 5.88 -0.30
N VAL A 58 6.03 5.58 -0.69
CA VAL A 58 5.10 6.57 -1.27
C VAL A 58 3.93 6.94 -0.38
N CYS A 59 3.74 6.31 0.78
CA CYS A 59 2.63 6.63 1.66
C CYS A 59 3.03 7.76 2.61
N PRO A 60 2.50 8.98 2.45
CA PRO A 60 2.85 10.09 3.34
C PRO A 60 2.19 9.96 4.73
N TYR A 61 1.23 9.05 4.88
CA TYR A 61 0.51 8.80 6.14
C TYR A 61 1.01 7.55 6.86
N ASP A 62 2.06 6.92 6.34
CA ASP A 62 2.77 5.81 6.98
C ASP A 62 1.81 4.67 7.40
N VAL A 63 0.95 4.27 6.46
CA VAL A 63 -0.11 3.27 6.65
C VAL A 63 0.42 1.83 6.70
N PHE A 64 1.60 1.59 6.12
CA PHE A 64 2.09 0.25 5.81
C PHE A 64 3.29 -0.14 6.65
N GLU A 65 3.36 -1.41 6.99
CA GLU A 65 4.56 -2.09 7.45
C GLU A 65 4.86 -3.26 6.50
N VAL A 66 6.12 -3.49 6.17
CA VAL A 66 6.55 -4.69 5.44
C VAL A 66 7.31 -5.58 6.40
N ARG A 67 6.81 -6.79 6.59
CA ARG A 67 7.36 -7.78 7.51
C ARG A 67 7.17 -9.18 6.94
N LYS A 68 7.70 -10.17 7.65
CA LYS A 68 7.49 -11.58 7.28
C LYS A 68 5.99 -11.89 7.28
N ILE A 69 5.53 -12.60 6.26
CA ILE A 69 4.14 -13.06 6.15
C ILE A 69 3.76 -13.91 7.36
N GLU A 70 2.58 -13.63 7.92
CA GLU A 70 2.01 -14.40 9.01
C GLU A 70 1.48 -15.75 8.53
N ASP A 71 1.48 -16.74 9.42
CA ASP A 71 0.98 -18.08 9.13
C ASP A 71 -0.46 -18.08 8.63
N ALA A 72 -1.31 -17.21 9.18
CA ALA A 72 -2.71 -17.09 8.81
C ALA A 72 -2.91 -16.64 7.36
N ASP A 73 -2.05 -15.77 6.85
CA ASP A 73 -2.09 -15.29 5.46
C ASP A 73 -1.33 -16.22 4.51
N TRP A 74 -0.31 -16.92 5.01
CA TRP A 74 0.48 -17.88 4.23
C TRP A 74 -0.27 -19.18 3.94
N ARG A 75 -0.95 -19.76 4.95
CA ARG A 75 -1.66 -21.05 4.84
C ARG A 75 -2.65 -21.11 3.66
N PRO A 76 -3.53 -20.11 3.45
CA PRO A 76 -4.52 -20.16 2.37
C PRO A 76 -3.94 -19.93 0.97
N LEU A 77 -2.66 -19.56 0.83
CA LEU A 77 -2.04 -19.37 -0.48
C LEU A 77 -1.98 -20.69 -1.27
N SER A 78 -2.22 -20.59 -2.58
CA SER A 78 -1.97 -21.67 -3.53
C SER A 78 -0.47 -22.03 -3.58
N VAL A 79 -0.15 -23.22 -4.11
CA VAL A 79 1.24 -23.69 -4.25
C VAL A 79 2.08 -22.69 -5.06
N MET A 80 1.54 -22.16 -6.16
CA MET A 80 2.23 -21.17 -7.00
C MET A 80 2.54 -19.88 -6.22
N GLN A 81 1.56 -19.35 -5.47
CA GLN A 81 1.75 -18.16 -4.65
C GLN A 81 2.78 -18.38 -3.54
N LYS A 82 2.78 -19.57 -2.91
CA LYS A 82 3.79 -19.94 -1.90
C LYS A 82 5.20 -19.96 -2.49
N ILE A 83 5.39 -20.54 -3.68
CA ILE A 83 6.68 -20.53 -4.38
C ILE A 83 7.14 -19.09 -4.66
N LYS A 84 6.25 -18.25 -5.21
CA LYS A 84 6.53 -16.83 -5.46
C LYS A 84 6.97 -16.12 -4.19
N VAL A 85 6.15 -16.14 -3.15
CA VAL A 85 6.44 -15.44 -1.89
C VAL A 85 7.71 -15.97 -1.23
N PHE A 86 8.01 -17.28 -1.34
CA PHE A 86 9.27 -17.85 -0.87
C PHE A 86 10.49 -17.27 -1.59
N ALA A 87 10.46 -17.19 -2.93
CA ALA A 87 11.53 -16.59 -3.73
C ALA A 87 11.78 -15.12 -3.37
N HIS A 88 10.78 -14.43 -2.82
CA HIS A 88 10.85 -13.03 -2.37
C HIS A 88 10.93 -12.89 -0.84
N ARG A 89 11.69 -13.78 -0.19
CA ARG A 89 12.07 -13.71 1.25
C ARG A 89 10.90 -13.78 2.23
N LYS A 90 9.73 -14.24 1.77
CA LYS A 90 8.49 -14.29 2.57
C LYS A 90 8.11 -12.96 3.21
N GLN A 91 8.46 -11.84 2.58
CA GLN A 91 8.08 -10.51 3.05
C GLN A 91 6.78 -10.06 2.37
N THR A 92 5.90 -9.39 3.11
CA THR A 92 4.64 -8.85 2.59
C THR A 92 4.27 -7.56 3.32
N ALA A 93 3.45 -6.74 2.67
CA ALA A 93 2.95 -5.50 3.25
C ALA A 93 1.66 -5.74 4.07
N TYR A 94 1.53 -5.05 5.20
CA TYR A 94 0.34 -4.99 6.03
C TYR A 94 -0.09 -3.54 6.23
N ALA A 95 -1.39 -3.27 6.16
CA ALA A 95 -1.97 -1.95 6.40
C ALA A 95 -2.21 -1.72 7.91
N VAL A 96 -1.12 -1.62 8.69
CA VAL A 96 -1.17 -1.55 10.16
C VAL A 96 -1.83 -0.28 10.71
N ARG A 97 -1.94 0.79 9.90
CA ARG A 97 -2.68 2.02 10.23
C ARG A 97 -3.69 2.38 9.15
N ALA A 98 -4.55 1.41 8.80
CA ALA A 98 -5.54 1.55 7.74
C ALA A 98 -6.52 2.73 7.96
N ASP A 99 -6.80 3.08 9.21
CA ASP A 99 -7.61 4.23 9.63
C ASP A 99 -6.98 5.58 9.26
N ALA A 100 -5.65 5.67 9.20
CA ALA A 100 -4.93 6.85 8.71
C ALA A 100 -4.96 7.00 7.18
N CYS A 101 -5.54 6.04 6.44
CA CYS A 101 -5.59 6.10 5.00
C CYS A 101 -6.46 7.26 4.51
N LYS A 102 -5.87 8.12 3.67
CA LYS A 102 -6.51 9.26 3.01
C LYS A 102 -6.86 8.98 1.54
N ALA A 103 -7.00 7.70 1.18
CA ALA A 103 -7.27 7.23 -0.18
C ALA A 103 -6.35 7.85 -1.25
N CYS A 104 -5.05 7.95 -0.98
CA CYS A 104 -4.10 8.62 -1.87
C CYS A 104 -3.94 7.98 -3.25
N GLY A 105 -4.14 6.67 -3.40
CA GLY A 105 -3.84 5.94 -4.64
C GLY A 105 -2.36 5.71 -4.94
N LEU A 106 -1.44 6.43 -4.30
CA LEU A 106 0.00 6.35 -4.57
C LEU A 106 0.56 4.93 -4.42
N CYS A 107 0.19 4.24 -3.35
CA CYS A 107 0.63 2.86 -3.09
C CYS A 107 0.11 1.86 -4.13
N VAL A 108 -1.04 2.13 -4.76
CA VAL A 108 -1.63 1.25 -5.78
C VAL A 108 -0.80 1.31 -7.05
N VAL A 109 -0.53 2.52 -7.57
CA VAL A 109 0.23 2.69 -8.82
C VAL A 109 1.74 2.54 -8.64
N ALA A 110 2.27 2.75 -7.43
CA ALA A 110 3.69 2.52 -7.15
C ALA A 110 4.02 1.03 -6.95
N CYS A 111 3.03 0.16 -6.71
CA CYS A 111 3.28 -1.25 -6.47
C CYS A 111 3.60 -1.97 -7.80
N PRO A 112 4.84 -2.47 -8.00
CA PRO A 112 5.20 -3.14 -9.24
C PRO A 112 4.42 -4.45 -9.46
N GLU A 113 3.96 -5.07 -8.37
CA GLU A 113 3.21 -6.34 -8.40
C GLU A 113 1.69 -6.17 -8.51
N LYS A 114 1.19 -4.92 -8.54
CA LYS A 114 -0.25 -4.62 -8.52
C LYS A 114 -0.98 -5.34 -7.37
N ALA A 115 -0.30 -5.45 -6.23
CA ALA A 115 -0.76 -6.20 -5.07
C ALA A 115 -1.61 -5.37 -4.09
N VAL A 116 -1.75 -4.06 -4.31
CA VAL A 116 -2.48 -3.15 -3.41
C VAL A 116 -3.70 -2.61 -4.13
N THR A 117 -4.87 -2.66 -3.47
CA THR A 117 -6.10 -1.99 -3.92
C THR A 117 -6.65 -1.12 -2.79
N LEU A 118 -7.46 -0.11 -3.13
CA LEU A 118 -8.22 0.67 -2.14
C LEU A 118 -9.67 0.20 -2.15
N VAL A 119 -10.22 -0.04 -0.96
CA VAL A 119 -11.63 -0.38 -0.77
C VAL A 119 -12.25 0.55 0.26
N PRO A 120 -13.58 0.79 0.22
CA PRO A 120 -14.26 1.47 1.31
C PRO A 120 -13.98 0.77 2.64
N ALA A 121 -13.63 1.53 3.65
CA ALA A 121 -13.57 1.00 5.00
C ALA A 121 -15.02 0.68 5.42
N ARG A 122 -15.25 -0.55 5.89
CA ARG A 122 -16.57 -0.85 6.47
C ARG A 122 -16.71 -0.02 7.74
N LYS A 123 -17.92 0.49 7.98
CA LYS A 123 -18.26 1.16 9.23
C LYS A 123 -17.86 0.21 10.38
N PRO A 124 -17.07 0.63 11.37
CA PRO A 124 -16.97 -0.14 12.61
C PRO A 124 -18.40 -0.27 13.16
N LEU A 125 -18.80 -1.49 13.51
CA LEU A 125 -20.02 -1.76 14.26
C LEU A 125 -19.98 -1.04 15.60
#